data_AF-A0A7W0YP47-F1
#
_entry.id   AF-A0A7W0YP47-F1
#
_cell.length_a   1.000
_cell.length_b   1.000
_cell.length_c   1.000
_cell.angle_alpha   90.00
_cell.angle_beta   90.00
_cell.angle_gamma   90.00
#
_symmetry.space_group_name_H-M   'P 1'
#
loop_
_entity.id
_entity.type
_entity.pdbx_description
1 polymer ?
#
loop_
_entity_poly.entity_id
_entity_poly.type
_entity_poly.pdbx_seq_one_letter_code
_entity_poly.pdbx_strand_id
1 'polypeptide(L)'
;IARGAGAPVIAFAPGAGWALEEIADATGADVIGVDWQTDAGAARRRLADRPVALQGNLDPCWLYGAPSLIRERTREMLEAFGGRGHIANLGHGILPDVPVANARAFVEAVREWRPA
;
A
#
# COMPACT_ATOMS: atom_id res chain seq x y z
N ILE A 1 -23.43 2.65 -4.37
CA ILE A 1 -23.43 1.66 -5.46
C ILE A 1 -22.58 0.44 -5.09
N ALA A 2 -21.26 0.55 -4.93
CA ALA A 2 -20.39 -0.59 -4.58
C ALA A 2 -20.82 -1.35 -3.30
N ARG A 3 -21.00 -0.65 -2.16
CA ARG A 3 -21.49 -1.27 -0.92
C ARG A 3 -22.87 -1.90 -1.04
N GLY A 4 -23.77 -1.26 -1.79
CA GLY A 4 -25.13 -1.79 -2.02
C GLY A 4 -25.13 -3.11 -2.78
N ALA A 5 -24.04 -3.42 -3.51
CA ALA A 5 -23.82 -4.69 -4.18
C ALA A 5 -22.98 -5.69 -3.34
N GLY A 6 -22.66 -5.37 -2.08
CA GLY A 6 -21.82 -6.21 -1.21
C GLY A 6 -20.34 -6.25 -1.61
N ALA A 7 -19.87 -5.33 -2.45
CA ALA A 7 -18.47 -5.27 -2.86
C ALA A 7 -17.62 -4.49 -1.83
N PRO A 8 -16.38 -4.93 -1.52
CA PRO A 8 -15.46 -4.19 -0.68
C PRO A 8 -15.13 -2.81 -1.25
N VAL A 9 -14.95 -1.82 -0.38
CA VAL A 9 -14.62 -0.45 -0.73
C VAL A 9 -13.26 -0.07 -0.20
N ILE A 10 -12.44 0.53 -1.08
CA ILE A 10 -11.15 1.13 -0.75
C ILE A 10 -11.33 2.65 -0.72
N ALA A 11 -10.97 3.28 0.39
CA ALA A 11 -10.83 4.74 0.47
C ALA A 11 -9.35 5.10 0.36
N PHE A 12 -9.00 6.03 -0.54
CA PHE A 12 -7.64 6.49 -0.73
C PHE A 12 -7.61 8.01 -0.88
N ALA A 13 -6.91 8.69 0.02
CA ALA A 13 -6.75 10.13 0.04
C ALA A 13 -5.24 10.47 0.13
N PRO A 14 -4.54 10.54 -1.02
CA PRO A 14 -3.10 10.84 -1.03
C PRO A 14 -2.82 12.22 -0.43
N GLY A 15 -1.75 12.33 0.35
CA GLY A 15 -1.37 13.50 1.14
C GLY A 15 -2.11 13.63 2.48
N ALA A 16 -3.09 12.77 2.75
CA ALA A 16 -3.91 12.81 3.97
C ALA A 16 -3.51 11.75 5.01
N GLY A 17 -2.25 11.30 5.01
CA GLY A 17 -1.74 10.35 6.00
C GLY A 17 -1.83 10.84 7.46
N TRP A 18 -2.05 12.13 7.68
CA TRP A 18 -2.31 12.69 9.01
C TRP A 18 -3.73 12.38 9.53
N ALA A 19 -4.68 11.98 8.66
CA ALA A 19 -6.10 11.78 8.99
C ALA A 19 -6.60 10.33 8.81
N LEU A 20 -5.72 9.32 8.91
CA LEU A 20 -6.05 7.94 8.54
C LEU A 20 -7.24 7.38 9.34
N GLU A 21 -7.24 7.61 10.65
CA GLU A 21 -8.30 7.24 11.58
C GLU A 21 -9.63 7.91 11.21
N GLU A 22 -9.62 9.22 11.00
CA GLU A 22 -10.80 9.99 10.63
C GLU A 22 -11.36 9.56 9.27
N ILE A 23 -10.49 9.28 8.29
CA ILE A 23 -10.90 8.77 6.99
C ILE A 23 -11.54 7.38 7.14
N ALA A 24 -10.95 6.49 7.93
CA ALA A 24 -11.49 5.17 8.17
C ALA A 24 -12.88 5.25 8.81
N ASP A 25 -13.01 6.06 9.85
CA ASP A 25 -14.25 6.20 10.62
C ASP A 25 -15.36 6.91 9.81
N ALA A 26 -15.01 7.96 9.05
CA ALA A 26 -15.97 8.71 8.25
C ALA A 26 -16.46 7.95 7.01
N THR A 27 -15.59 7.15 6.38
CA THR A 27 -15.94 6.41 5.16
C THR A 27 -16.49 5.01 5.43
N GLY A 28 -16.15 4.43 6.59
CA GLY A 28 -16.39 3.03 6.93
C GLY A 28 -15.74 2.04 5.96
N ALA A 29 -14.70 2.45 5.20
CA ALA A 29 -14.08 1.65 4.14
C ALA A 29 -13.52 0.33 4.67
N ASP A 30 -13.57 -0.71 3.84
CA ASP A 30 -13.00 -2.02 4.16
C ASP A 30 -11.46 -2.01 4.06
N VAL A 31 -10.93 -1.10 3.23
CA VAL A 31 -9.50 -0.91 3.00
C VAL A 31 -9.15 0.58 2.98
N ILE A 32 -8.05 0.94 3.62
CA ILE A 32 -7.47 2.29 3.55
C ILE A 32 -6.20 2.25 2.70
N GLY A 33 -6.20 3.05 1.63
CA GLY A 33 -5.03 3.31 0.81
C GLY A 33 -4.07 4.26 1.52
N VAL A 34 -2.79 3.94 1.50
CA VAL A 34 -1.71 4.69 2.13
C VAL A 34 -0.73 5.11 1.02
N ASP A 35 -0.37 6.39 0.99
CA ASP A 35 0.67 6.90 0.07
C ASP A 35 2.09 6.72 0.63
N TRP A 36 3.09 7.03 -0.17
CA TRP A 36 4.50 6.82 0.15
C TRP A 36 5.09 7.82 1.15
N GLN A 37 4.40 8.92 1.44
CA GLN A 37 4.85 9.90 2.43
C GLN A 37 4.55 9.43 3.85
N THR A 38 3.64 8.47 4.00
CA THR A 38 3.23 7.91 5.29
C THR A 38 4.06 6.67 5.61
N ASP A 39 4.64 6.59 6.81
CA ASP A 39 5.30 5.36 7.27
C ASP A 39 4.30 4.20 7.36
N ALA A 40 4.59 3.09 6.68
CA ALA A 40 3.73 1.91 6.62
C ALA A 40 3.48 1.30 8.01
N GLY A 41 4.51 1.23 8.85
CA GLY A 41 4.40 0.73 10.22
C GLY A 41 3.54 1.63 11.10
N ALA A 42 3.66 2.95 10.96
CA ALA A 42 2.84 3.93 11.65
C ALA A 42 1.37 3.83 11.22
N ALA A 43 1.10 3.73 9.93
CA ALA A 43 -0.25 3.50 9.41
C ALA A 43 -0.86 2.21 9.99
N ARG A 44 -0.09 1.11 10.02
CA ARG A 44 -0.52 -0.15 10.64
C ARG A 44 -0.84 0.00 12.13
N ARG A 45 -0.01 0.70 12.90
CA ARG A 45 -0.24 0.92 14.34
C ARG A 45 -1.47 1.79 14.61
N ARG A 46 -1.63 2.88 13.85
CA ARG A 46 -2.75 3.83 14.00
C ARG A 46 -4.11 3.21 13.72
N LEU A 47 -4.17 2.29 12.77
CA LEU A 47 -5.41 1.59 12.38
C LEU A 47 -5.53 0.19 12.99
N ALA A 48 -4.72 -0.16 13.99
CA ALA A 48 -4.66 -1.53 14.55
C ALA A 48 -5.94 -1.96 15.28
N ASP A 49 -6.71 -1.01 15.80
CA ASP A 49 -7.97 -1.21 16.52
C ASP A 49 -9.21 -1.16 15.60
N ARG A 50 -9.02 -0.92 14.30
CA ARG A 50 -10.08 -0.83 13.30
C ARG A 50 -10.15 -2.07 12.43
N PRO A 51 -11.34 -2.50 11.99
CA PRO A 51 -11.51 -3.67 11.14
C PRO A 51 -11.21 -3.36 9.66
N VAL A 52 -10.05 -2.76 9.38
CA VAL A 52 -9.65 -2.33 8.02
C VAL A 52 -8.39 -3.03 7.54
N ALA A 53 -8.33 -3.36 6.25
CA ALA A 53 -7.09 -3.70 5.58
C ALA A 53 -6.36 -2.43 5.11
N LEU A 54 -5.08 -2.57 4.76
CA LEU A 54 -4.27 -1.47 4.22
C LEU A 54 -3.83 -1.79 2.79
N GLN A 55 -3.79 -0.77 1.94
CA GLN A 55 -3.26 -0.86 0.57
C GLN A 55 -2.11 0.13 0.40
N GLY A 56 -1.03 -0.27 -0.28
CA GLY A 56 0.11 0.60 -0.58
C GLY A 56 1.45 -0.02 -0.15
N ASN A 57 2.50 0.77 -0.03
CA ASN A 57 2.56 2.21 -0.30
C ASN A 57 3.88 2.65 -0.97
N LEU A 58 4.50 1.78 -1.77
CA LEU A 58 5.81 2.04 -2.39
C LEU A 58 5.77 3.34 -3.22
N ASP A 59 6.77 4.21 -3.04
CA ASP A 59 6.96 5.38 -3.91
C ASP A 59 7.14 4.90 -5.37
N PRO A 60 6.31 5.35 -6.34
CA PRO A 60 6.48 4.99 -7.74
C PRO A 60 7.88 5.32 -8.29
N CYS A 61 8.57 6.33 -7.75
CA CYS A 61 9.91 6.70 -8.17
C CYS A 61 10.96 5.61 -7.88
N TRP A 62 10.73 4.73 -6.89
CA TRP A 62 11.63 3.59 -6.67
C TRP A 62 11.71 2.66 -7.89
N LEU A 63 10.69 2.66 -8.76
CA LEU A 63 10.68 1.85 -9.98
C LEU A 63 11.66 2.34 -11.06
N TYR A 64 12.36 3.45 -10.89
CA TYR A 64 13.50 3.81 -11.74
C TYR A 64 14.83 3.22 -11.26
N GLY A 65 14.86 2.62 -10.07
CA GLY A 65 16.05 2.00 -9.51
C GLY A 65 16.47 0.70 -10.22
N ALA A 66 17.62 0.18 -9.82
CA ALA A 66 18.02 -1.18 -10.21
C ALA A 66 17.03 -2.22 -9.64
N PRO A 67 16.82 -3.37 -10.32
CA PRO A 67 15.90 -4.41 -9.83
C PRO A 67 16.16 -4.87 -8.40
N SER A 68 17.42 -4.92 -7.96
CA SER A 68 17.78 -5.25 -6.56
C SER A 68 17.20 -4.25 -5.57
N LEU A 69 17.31 -2.95 -5.85
CA LEU A 69 16.80 -1.88 -5.01
C LEU A 69 15.27 -1.88 -4.97
N ILE A 70 14.60 -2.15 -6.09
CA ILE A 70 13.14 -2.30 -6.13
C ILE A 70 12.70 -3.43 -5.20
N ARG A 71 13.37 -4.59 -5.27
CA ARG A 71 13.05 -5.75 -4.42
C ARG A 71 13.30 -5.45 -2.94
N GLU A 72 14.40 -4.77 -2.62
CA GLU A 72 14.73 -4.31 -1.27
C GLU A 72 13.63 -3.42 -0.69
N ARG A 73 13.29 -2.30 -1.36
CA ARG A 73 12.24 -1.38 -0.92
C ARG A 73 10.86 -2.02 -0.84
N THR A 74 10.57 -2.96 -1.74
CA THR A 74 9.32 -3.73 -1.70
C THR A 74 9.25 -4.60 -0.45
N ARG A 75 10.34 -5.28 -0.08
CA ARG A 75 10.39 -6.13 1.12
C ARG A 75 10.28 -5.31 2.40
N GLU A 76 10.99 -4.18 2.48
CA GLU A 76 10.89 -3.25 3.61
C GLU A 76 9.44 -2.80 3.84
N MET A 77 8.73 -2.43 2.77
CA MET A 77 7.31 -2.07 2.83
C MET A 77 6.43 -3.23 3.34
N LEU A 78 6.62 -4.44 2.81
CA LEU A 78 5.85 -5.62 3.19
C LEU A 78 6.05 -5.99 4.67
N GLU A 79 7.30 -5.91 5.14
CA GLU A 79 7.69 -6.12 6.54
C GLU A 79 7.07 -5.06 7.44
N ALA A 80 7.12 -3.79 7.05
CA ALA A 80 6.55 -2.68 7.82
C ALA A 80 5.03 -2.79 7.99
N PHE A 81 4.29 -3.28 6.99
CA PHE A 81 2.85 -3.53 7.10
C PHE A 81 2.50 -4.80 7.89
N GLY A 82 3.46 -5.72 8.09
CA GLY A 82 3.31 -6.92 8.91
C GLY A 82 2.51 -8.07 8.28
N GLY A 83 2.31 -8.08 6.95
CA GLY A 83 1.77 -9.23 6.20
C GLY A 83 0.29 -9.61 6.40
N ARG A 84 -0.43 -8.98 7.34
CA ARG A 84 -1.85 -9.26 7.60
C ARG A 84 -2.73 -8.16 7.03
N GLY A 85 -3.76 -8.52 6.26
CA GLY A 85 -4.71 -7.54 5.72
C GLY A 85 -3.99 -6.43 4.95
N HIS A 86 -3.11 -6.81 4.03
CA HIS A 86 -2.29 -5.90 3.24
C HIS A 86 -2.43 -6.22 1.74
N ILE A 87 -2.77 -5.20 0.96
CA ILE A 87 -2.74 -5.23 -0.50
C ILE A 87 -1.52 -4.43 -0.94
N ALA A 88 -0.44 -5.11 -1.30
CA ALA A 88 0.76 -4.45 -1.80
C ALA A 88 0.44 -3.64 -3.06
N ASN A 89 0.79 -2.36 -3.03
CA ASN A 89 0.55 -1.45 -4.15
C ASN A 89 1.56 -0.30 -4.08
N LEU A 90 1.60 0.52 -5.13
CA LEU A 90 2.27 1.81 -5.10
C LEU A 90 1.44 2.80 -4.27
N GLY A 91 2.08 3.84 -3.77
CA GLY A 91 1.43 4.98 -3.12
C GLY A 91 0.83 5.99 -4.09
N HIS A 92 0.97 5.79 -5.41
CA HIS A 92 0.38 6.59 -6.49
C HIS A 92 0.31 5.78 -7.79
N GLY A 93 -0.21 6.38 -8.86
CA GLY A 93 -0.06 5.84 -10.20
C GLY A 93 1.41 5.72 -10.62
N ILE A 94 1.73 4.61 -11.32
CA ILE A 94 3.00 4.40 -12.00
C ILE A 94 3.24 5.51 -13.05
N LEU A 95 4.49 5.92 -13.21
CA LEU A 95 4.88 6.92 -14.21
C LEU A 95 5.03 6.26 -15.61
N PRO A 96 4.67 6.98 -16.69
CA PRO A 96 4.50 6.38 -18.02
C PRO A 96 5.78 5.82 -18.66
N ASP A 97 6.94 6.30 -18.23
CA ASP A 97 8.28 5.94 -18.72
C ASP A 97 9.00 4.92 -17.82
N VAL A 98 8.34 4.40 -16.78
CA VAL A 98 8.89 3.30 -15.98
C VAL A 98 9.10 2.06 -16.85
N PRO A 99 10.31 1.48 -16.88
CA PRO A 99 10.56 0.25 -17.61
C PRO A 99 9.67 -0.90 -17.11
N VAL A 100 9.02 -1.63 -18.04
CA VAL A 100 8.15 -2.77 -17.70
C VAL A 100 8.88 -3.83 -16.85
N ALA A 101 10.17 -4.03 -17.10
CA ALA A 101 11.00 -4.95 -16.31
C ALA A 101 11.10 -4.54 -14.83
N ASN A 102 11.07 -3.24 -14.53
CA ASN A 102 11.14 -2.74 -13.17
C ASN A 102 9.80 -2.89 -12.44
N ALA A 103 8.67 -2.64 -13.14
CA ALA A 103 7.35 -2.97 -12.61
C ALA A 103 7.19 -4.47 -12.33
N ARG A 104 7.75 -5.33 -13.20
CA ARG A 104 7.81 -6.78 -12.98
C ARG A 104 8.62 -7.14 -11.73
N ALA A 105 9.77 -6.51 -11.50
CA ALA A 105 10.59 -6.75 -10.32
C ALA A 105 9.85 -6.47 -9.00
N PHE A 106 9.02 -5.42 -8.97
CA PHE A 106 8.11 -5.12 -7.85
C PHE A 106 7.10 -6.26 -7.63
N VAL A 107 6.38 -6.66 -8.68
CA VAL A 107 5.36 -7.73 -8.59
C VAL A 107 5.96 -9.07 -8.16
N GLU A 108 7.14 -9.41 -8.69
CA GLU A 108 7.86 -10.63 -8.31
C GLU A 108 8.30 -10.60 -6.85
N ALA A 109 8.83 -9.47 -6.38
CA ALA A 109 9.19 -9.31 -4.96
C ALA A 109 7.99 -9.53 -4.03
N VAL A 110 6.83 -8.97 -4.36
CA VAL A 110 5.57 -9.21 -3.63
C VAL A 110 5.19 -10.68 -3.62
N ARG A 111 5.26 -11.35 -4.78
CA ARG A 111 4.86 -12.78 -4.92
C ARG A 111 5.79 -13.75 -4.21
N GLU A 112 7.07 -13.44 -4.11
CA GLU A 112 8.08 -14.27 -3.45
C GLU A 112 8.09 -14.09 -1.94
N TRP A 113 7.72 -12.91 -1.45
CA TRP A 113 7.77 -12.61 -0.03
C TRP A 113 6.85 -13.53 0.79
N ARG A 114 7.34 -13.98 1.93
CA ARG A 114 6.59 -14.75 2.91
C ARG A 114 6.76 -14.07 4.26
N PRO A 115 5.67 -13.86 5.03
CA PRO A 115 5.82 -13.41 6.41
C PRO A 115 6.60 -14.46 7.19
N ALA A 116 7.45 -14.00 8.11
CA ALA A 116 8.17 -14.85 9.06
C ALA A 116 7.21 -15.55 10.04
#